data_AF-A0A9P9CMV2-F1
#
_entry.id   AF-A0A9P9CMV2-F1
#
_cell.length_a   1.000
_cell.length_b   1.000
_cell.length_c   1.000
_cell.angle_alpha   90.00
_cell.angle_beta   90.00
_cell.angle_gamma   90.00
#
_symmetry.space_group_name_H-M   'P 1'
#
loop_
_entity.id
_entity.type
_entity.pdbx_description
1 polymer ?
#
loop_
_entity_poly.entity_id
_entity_poly.type
_entity_poly.pdbx_seq_one_letter_code
_entity_poly.pdbx_strand_id
1 'polypeptide(L)'
;MFSLRTLAIAAAVLPFASAFIDTVAPYSGTYKATADSTFPVTFIAGHAPGATFQDLSIYFGLATPTEMAASQNQSMGTPLSGATINLIAQNADSIGQDRTFDVPLPVDAFPSSGDYVLVAVCLTANYNENTEANIPELHKFRIPFTATKA
;
A
#
# COMPACT_ATOMS: atom_id res chain seq x y z
N MET A 1 18.67 -36.05 49.01
CA MET A 1 19.29 -35.12 48.05
C MET A 1 18.64 -35.38 46.69
N PHE A 2 17.68 -34.55 46.27
CA PHE A 2 17.08 -34.63 44.94
C PHE A 2 17.45 -33.38 44.16
N SER A 3 18.10 -33.58 43.01
CA SER A 3 18.65 -32.54 42.16
C SER A 3 17.53 -31.88 41.34
N LEU A 4 17.28 -30.60 41.61
CA LEU A 4 16.38 -29.73 40.85
C LEU A 4 17.11 -29.21 39.60
N ARG A 5 16.89 -29.80 38.43
CA ARG A 5 17.23 -29.18 37.13
C ARG A 5 16.27 -29.59 36.02
N THR A 6 15.01 -29.16 36.14
CA THR A 6 14.13 -29.08 34.98
C THR A 6 14.50 -27.78 34.25
N LEU A 7 15.37 -27.88 33.25
CA LEU A 7 15.68 -26.77 32.35
C LEU A 7 14.46 -26.59 31.44
N ALA A 8 13.52 -25.75 31.85
CA ALA A 8 12.46 -25.28 31.00
C ALA A 8 13.09 -24.42 29.89
N ILE A 9 13.36 -25.03 28.74
CA ILE A 9 13.59 -24.29 27.50
C ILE A 9 12.23 -23.71 27.13
N ALA A 10 11.90 -22.57 27.72
CA ALA A 10 10.87 -21.70 27.19
C ALA A 10 11.41 -21.24 25.83
N ALA A 11 10.97 -21.91 24.77
CA ALA A 11 11.04 -21.35 23.43
C ALA A 11 10.31 -20.02 23.48
N ALA A 12 11.06 -18.94 23.63
CA ALA A 12 10.59 -17.60 23.40
C ALA A 12 10.25 -17.51 21.91
N VAL A 13 9.05 -17.97 21.56
CA VAL A 13 8.40 -17.60 20.30
C VAL A 13 8.02 -16.14 20.49
N LEU A 14 8.99 -15.26 20.29
CA LEU A 14 8.75 -13.83 20.23
C LEU A 14 7.69 -13.59 19.15
N PRO A 15 6.61 -12.86 19.45
CA PRO A 15 5.63 -12.49 18.43
C PRO A 15 6.36 -11.62 17.41
N PHE A 16 6.57 -12.18 16.23
CA PHE A 16 7.16 -11.53 15.06
C PHE A 16 6.36 -10.27 14.74
N ALA A 17 6.89 -9.11 15.12
CA ALA A 17 6.16 -7.86 15.04
C ALA A 17 6.36 -7.23 13.66
N SER A 18 5.66 -7.77 12.64
CA SER A 18 5.60 -7.15 11.31
C SER A 18 4.29 -6.38 11.06
N ALA A 19 4.39 -5.17 10.52
CA ALA A 19 3.30 -4.35 10.02
C ALA A 19 3.48 -4.27 8.51
N PHE A 20 2.42 -4.61 7.81
CA PHE A 20 2.42 -4.68 6.36
C PHE A 20 1.12 -4.08 5.88
N ILE A 21 1.09 -3.72 4.61
CA ILE A 21 -0.17 -3.35 3.98
C ILE A 21 -0.90 -4.66 3.68
N ASP A 22 -2.00 -4.92 4.38
CA ASP A 22 -2.81 -6.12 4.15
C ASP A 22 -3.62 -5.96 2.87
N THR A 23 -4.31 -4.82 2.76
CA THR A 23 -5.17 -4.53 1.61
C THR A 23 -5.41 -3.02 1.45
N VAL A 24 -6.16 -2.66 0.42
CA VAL A 24 -6.66 -1.31 0.20
C VAL A 24 -8.18 -1.33 0.24
N ALA A 25 -8.77 -0.38 0.96
CA ALA A 25 -10.21 -0.27 1.04
C ALA A 25 -10.82 -0.04 -0.35
N PRO A 26 -11.92 -0.74 -0.70
CA PRO A 26 -12.59 -0.53 -1.97
C PRO A 26 -13.16 0.90 -2.03
N TYR A 27 -13.06 1.53 -3.20
CA TYR A 27 -13.75 2.78 -3.45
C TYR A 27 -15.23 2.52 -3.73
N SER A 28 -16.11 3.36 -3.20
CA SER A 28 -17.55 3.28 -3.46
C SER A 28 -18.07 4.59 -4.04
N GLY A 29 -18.94 4.49 -5.04
CA GLY A 29 -19.54 5.62 -5.73
C GLY A 29 -18.85 5.96 -7.06
N THR A 30 -19.21 7.14 -7.60
CA THR A 30 -18.66 7.68 -8.84
C THR A 30 -17.71 8.82 -8.52
N TYR A 31 -16.48 8.73 -9.00
CA TYR A 31 -15.48 9.79 -8.85
C TYR A 31 -15.77 10.91 -9.85
N LYS A 32 -15.92 12.14 -9.36
CA LYS A 32 -16.09 13.33 -10.20
C LYS A 32 -14.76 14.07 -10.29
N ALA A 33 -14.07 13.92 -11.42
CA ALA A 33 -12.77 14.54 -11.61
C ALA A 33 -12.94 16.02 -11.97
N THR A 34 -12.21 16.90 -11.27
CA THR A 34 -12.07 18.33 -11.56
C THR A 34 -10.59 18.66 -11.76
N ALA A 35 -10.26 19.93 -12.07
CA ALA A 35 -8.86 20.32 -12.26
C ALA A 35 -7.98 20.05 -11.03
N ASP A 36 -8.54 20.15 -9.82
CA ASP A 36 -7.82 20.05 -8.55
C ASP A 36 -8.27 18.86 -7.69
N SER A 37 -9.00 17.89 -8.27
CA SER A 37 -9.59 16.79 -7.51
C SER A 37 -8.54 15.79 -7.03
N THR A 38 -8.73 15.29 -5.81
CA THR A 38 -7.96 14.20 -5.20
C THR A 38 -8.83 12.96 -5.03
N PHE A 39 -8.20 11.79 -5.15
CA PHE A 39 -8.82 10.50 -4.94
C PHE A 39 -8.35 9.90 -3.60
N PRO A 40 -9.26 9.63 -2.65
CA PRO A 40 -8.86 9.09 -1.35
C PRO A 40 -8.51 7.61 -1.48
N VAL A 41 -7.30 7.23 -1.09
CA VAL A 41 -6.85 5.82 -1.04
C VAL A 41 -6.54 5.45 0.40
N THR A 42 -7.30 4.49 0.94
CA THR A 42 -7.12 4.00 2.31
C THR A 42 -6.41 2.66 2.32
N PHE A 43 -5.18 2.64 2.80
CA PHE A 43 -4.41 1.42 3.04
C PHE A 43 -4.80 0.87 4.40
N ILE A 44 -5.16 -0.41 4.42
CA ILE A 44 -5.52 -1.13 5.63
C ILE A 44 -4.26 -1.86 6.13
N ALA A 45 -3.85 -1.53 7.34
CA ALA A 45 -2.65 -2.09 7.94
C ALA A 45 -2.96 -3.45 8.56
N GLY A 46 -2.19 -4.46 8.19
CA GLY A 46 -2.09 -5.69 8.98
C GLY A 46 -0.99 -5.50 10.02
N HIS A 47 -1.28 -5.76 11.29
CA HIS A 47 -0.30 -5.61 12.36
C HIS A 47 -0.23 -6.84 13.28
N ALA A 48 0.98 -7.32 13.51
CA ALA A 48 1.31 -8.10 14.71
C ALA A 48 1.51 -7.15 15.92
N PRO A 49 1.21 -7.58 17.16
CA PRO A 49 1.35 -6.72 18.34
C PRO A 49 2.78 -6.20 18.50
N GLY A 50 2.95 -4.87 18.59
CA GLY A 50 4.25 -4.21 18.82
C GLY A 50 5.07 -3.89 17.56
N ALA A 51 4.49 -4.03 16.37
CA ALA A 51 5.16 -3.81 15.09
C ALA A 51 5.27 -2.32 14.73
N THR A 52 6.49 -1.84 14.44
CA THR A 52 6.74 -0.48 13.91
C THR A 52 7.54 -0.59 12.61
N PHE A 53 7.10 0.05 11.51
CA PHE A 53 7.68 -0.15 10.17
C PHE A 53 8.41 1.03 9.56
N GLN A 54 9.50 0.68 8.88
CA GLN A 54 10.35 1.49 8.02
C GLN A 54 9.65 1.92 6.72
N ASP A 55 10.24 2.94 6.10
CA ASP A 55 10.42 3.18 4.66
C ASP A 55 9.32 2.60 3.73
N LEU A 56 8.21 3.33 3.61
CA LEU A 56 7.20 3.08 2.58
C LEU A 56 7.31 4.13 1.47
N SER A 57 7.34 3.65 0.23
CA SER A 57 7.09 4.47 -0.96
C SER A 57 5.92 3.89 -1.75
N ILE A 58 4.99 4.74 -2.18
CA ILE A 58 3.83 4.35 -2.99
C ILE A 58 3.85 5.14 -4.28
N TYR A 59 3.75 4.42 -5.39
CA TYR A 59 3.60 4.98 -6.73
C TYR A 59 2.21 4.65 -7.25
N PHE A 60 1.57 5.62 -7.90
CA PHE A 60 0.25 5.43 -8.48
C PHE A 60 0.30 5.52 -10.00
N GLY A 61 -0.52 4.70 -10.63
CA GLY A 61 -0.84 4.81 -12.03
C GLY A 61 -2.32 4.56 -12.28
N LEU A 62 -2.78 5.01 -13.43
CA LEU A 62 -4.16 4.89 -13.85
C LEU A 62 -4.23 4.01 -15.10
N ALA A 63 -5.06 2.98 -15.05
CA ALA A 63 -5.31 2.10 -16.17
C ALA A 63 -6.82 1.99 -16.45
N THR A 64 -7.17 1.60 -17.66
CA THR A 64 -8.51 1.11 -18.01
C THR A 64 -8.61 -0.39 -17.74
N PRO A 65 -9.83 -0.94 -17.52
CA PRO A 65 -10.03 -2.38 -17.41
C PRO A 65 -9.49 -3.17 -18.61
N THR A 66 -9.57 -2.60 -19.82
CA THR A 66 -9.04 -3.21 -21.05
C THR A 66 -7.52 -3.33 -21.02
N GLU A 67 -6.80 -2.29 -20.60
CA GLU A 67 -5.34 -2.32 -20.45
C GLU A 67 -4.90 -3.30 -19.36
N MET A 68 -5.66 -3.37 -18.26
CA MET A 68 -5.43 -4.35 -17.21
C MET A 68 -5.61 -5.78 -17.75
N ALA A 69 -6.68 -6.06 -18.49
CA ALA A 69 -6.89 -7.37 -19.08
C ALA A 69 -5.79 -7.75 -20.09
N ALA A 70 -5.41 -6.82 -20.98
CA ALA A 70 -4.38 -7.05 -21.99
C ALA A 70 -2.99 -7.33 -21.38
N SER A 71 -2.69 -6.73 -20.23
CA SER A 71 -1.43 -6.93 -19.51
C SER A 71 -1.46 -8.07 -18.49
N GLN A 72 -2.52 -8.90 -18.47
CA GLN A 72 -2.73 -9.93 -17.45
C GLN A 72 -2.67 -9.36 -16.02
N ASN A 73 -3.18 -8.13 -15.88
CA ASN A 73 -3.19 -7.31 -14.69
C ASN A 73 -1.80 -6.92 -14.15
N GLN A 74 -0.76 -6.99 -14.98
CA GLN A 74 0.60 -6.62 -14.58
C GLN A 74 0.91 -5.13 -14.80
N SER A 75 0.16 -4.45 -15.66
CA SER A 75 0.37 -3.02 -15.92
C SER A 75 0.06 -2.16 -14.69
N MET A 76 0.78 -1.05 -14.57
CA MET A 76 0.46 0.07 -13.68
C MET A 76 -0.35 1.16 -14.40
N GLY A 77 -0.55 1.02 -15.72
CA GLY A 77 -1.16 2.05 -16.55
C GLY A 77 -0.27 3.27 -16.72
N THR A 78 -0.89 4.42 -16.96
CA THR A 78 -0.21 5.71 -17.06
C THR A 78 0.19 6.18 -15.65
N PRO A 79 1.48 6.41 -15.37
CA PRO A 79 1.90 6.93 -14.07
C PRO A 79 1.29 8.29 -13.77
N LEU A 80 0.84 8.49 -12.52
CA LEU A 80 0.33 9.77 -12.06
C LEU A 80 1.49 10.63 -11.55
N SER A 81 1.90 11.61 -12.36
CA SER A 81 2.96 12.56 -11.98
C SER A 81 2.58 13.33 -10.72
N GLY A 82 3.48 13.36 -9.74
CA GLY A 82 3.25 14.07 -8.47
C GLY A 82 2.39 13.33 -7.46
N ALA A 83 1.92 12.11 -7.77
CA ALA A 83 1.13 11.29 -6.87
C ALA A 83 1.97 10.37 -5.95
N THR A 84 3.30 10.49 -5.96
CA THR A 84 4.17 9.62 -5.16
C THR A 84 4.08 9.95 -3.67
N ILE A 85 3.86 8.93 -2.85
CA ILE A 85 3.96 9.02 -1.38
C ILE A 85 5.30 8.43 -0.98
N ASN A 86 6.04 9.12 -0.12
CA ASN A 86 7.25 8.59 0.50
C ASN A 86 7.26 9.03 1.96
N LEU A 87 7.07 8.07 2.86
CA LEU A 87 6.93 8.38 4.29
C LEU A 87 8.24 8.87 4.91
N ILE A 88 9.40 8.40 4.42
CA ILE A 88 10.72 8.89 4.84
C ILE A 88 10.87 10.36 4.48
N ALA A 89 10.59 10.69 3.21
CA ALA A 89 10.71 12.06 2.71
C ALA A 89 9.73 13.01 3.41
N GLN A 90 8.62 12.48 3.92
CA GLN A 90 7.60 13.22 4.67
C GLN A 90 7.87 13.26 6.18
N ASN A 91 8.98 12.68 6.65
CA ASN A 91 9.30 12.52 8.07
C ASN A 91 8.10 11.96 8.87
N ALA A 92 7.37 11.03 8.26
CA ALA A 92 6.18 10.42 8.81
C ALA A 92 6.49 9.00 9.25
N ASP A 93 6.10 8.66 10.46
CA ASP A 93 6.19 7.29 10.95
C ASP A 93 5.26 6.35 10.16
N SER A 94 5.69 5.09 10.12
CA SER A 94 5.02 3.86 9.67
C SER A 94 3.50 3.89 9.44
N ILE A 95 3.01 3.11 8.47
CA ILE A 95 1.61 2.66 8.45
C ILE A 95 1.44 1.55 9.52
N GLY A 96 1.50 1.93 10.80
CA GLY A 96 1.17 1.04 11.93
C GLY A 96 -0.34 0.91 12.19
N GLN A 97 -1.14 1.64 11.41
CA GLN A 97 -2.60 1.72 11.48
C GLN A 97 -3.13 2.09 10.09
N ASP A 98 -4.42 1.87 9.84
CA ASP A 98 -5.08 2.28 8.60
C ASP A 98 -4.81 3.75 8.28
N ARG A 99 -4.46 4.03 7.03
CA ARG A 99 -4.08 5.38 6.60
C ARG A 99 -4.64 5.71 5.24
N THR A 100 -5.31 6.85 5.17
CA THR A 100 -5.82 7.44 3.92
C THR A 100 -4.84 8.46 3.38
N PHE A 101 -4.60 8.41 2.08
CA PHE A 101 -3.85 9.43 1.34
C PHE A 101 -4.72 10.00 0.23
N ASP A 102 -4.69 11.33 0.10
CA ASP A 102 -5.35 12.04 -0.99
C ASP A 102 -4.41 12.07 -2.21
N VAL A 103 -4.73 11.23 -3.20
CA VAL A 103 -3.92 11.07 -4.41
C VAL A 103 -4.36 12.10 -5.45
N PRO A 104 -3.48 13.00 -5.92
CA PRO A 104 -3.81 13.91 -7.01
C PRO A 104 -4.30 13.14 -8.24
N LEU A 105 -5.55 13.35 -8.63
CA LEU A 105 -6.17 12.65 -9.74
C LEU A 105 -7.07 13.63 -10.52
N PRO A 106 -6.45 14.57 -11.25
CA PRO A 106 -7.15 15.63 -11.94
C PRO A 106 -7.91 15.13 -13.17
N VAL A 107 -8.83 15.95 -13.66
CA VAL A 107 -9.66 15.70 -14.85
C VAL A 107 -8.85 15.35 -16.11
N ASP A 108 -7.63 15.87 -16.22
CA ASP A 108 -6.72 15.64 -17.34
C ASP A 108 -6.07 14.25 -17.32
N ALA A 109 -6.13 13.53 -16.19
CA ALA A 109 -5.71 12.14 -16.11
C ALA A 109 -6.65 11.20 -16.90
N PHE A 110 -7.86 11.66 -17.24
CA PHE A 110 -8.89 10.86 -17.88
C PHE A 110 -9.14 11.29 -19.34
N PRO A 111 -9.01 10.37 -20.32
CA PRO A 111 -9.39 10.66 -21.70
C PRO A 111 -10.91 10.86 -21.85
N SER A 112 -11.71 10.15 -21.06
CA SER A 112 -13.18 10.21 -21.09
C SER A 112 -13.78 9.85 -19.72
N SER A 113 -15.10 9.99 -19.57
CA SER A 113 -15.82 9.32 -18.48
C SER A 113 -15.82 7.80 -18.72
N GLY A 114 -15.83 6.99 -17.67
CA GLY A 114 -15.86 5.53 -17.77
C GLY A 114 -15.27 4.81 -16.57
N ASP A 115 -15.02 3.51 -16.73
CA ASP A 115 -14.40 2.68 -15.71
C ASP A 115 -12.89 2.74 -15.78
N TYR A 116 -12.27 2.85 -14.61
CA TYR A 116 -10.83 2.95 -14.43
C TYR A 116 -10.39 2.08 -13.26
N VAL A 117 -9.09 1.80 -13.23
CA VAL A 117 -8.43 1.09 -12.14
C VAL A 117 -7.26 1.97 -11.70
N LEU A 118 -7.34 2.49 -10.47
CA LEU A 118 -6.18 3.11 -9.83
C LEU A 118 -5.30 1.98 -9.31
N VAL A 119 -4.05 1.96 -9.75
CA VAL A 119 -3.06 0.96 -9.37
C VAL A 119 -2.07 1.62 -8.41
N ALA A 120 -1.96 1.07 -7.19
CA ALA A 120 -0.98 1.50 -6.21
C ALA A 120 0.13 0.44 -6.12
N VAL A 121 1.37 0.82 -6.39
CA VAL A 121 2.55 -0.01 -6.23
C VAL A 121 3.29 0.46 -4.99
N CYS A 122 3.26 -0.35 -3.95
CA CYS A 122 3.87 -0.07 -2.66
C CYS A 122 5.21 -0.80 -2.58
N LEU A 123 6.27 -0.06 -2.32
CA LEU A 123 7.58 -0.58 -1.98
C LEU A 123 7.77 -0.39 -0.47
N THR A 124 7.90 -1.50 0.24
CA THR A 124 8.20 -1.52 1.67
C THR A 124 9.57 -2.14 1.90
N ALA A 125 10.27 -1.70 2.94
CA ALA A 125 11.43 -2.39 3.46
C ALA A 125 11.07 -3.07 4.78
N ASN A 126 11.12 -4.41 4.80
CA ASN A 126 10.91 -5.17 6.03
C ASN A 126 12.26 -5.61 6.56
N TYR A 127 12.54 -5.31 7.83
CA TYR A 127 13.76 -5.79 8.47
C TYR A 127 13.67 -7.29 8.72
N ASN A 128 14.59 -8.06 8.15
CA ASN A 128 14.76 -9.47 8.42
C ASN A 128 15.95 -9.67 9.36
N GLU A 129 15.64 -10.00 10.60
CA GLU A 129 16.61 -10.20 11.68
C GLU A 129 17.51 -11.43 11.44
N ASN A 130 17.02 -12.46 10.72
CA ASN A 130 17.82 -13.65 10.41
C ASN A 130 18.95 -13.35 9.42
N THR A 131 18.77 -12.31 8.61
CA THR A 131 19.75 -11.87 7.61
C THR A 131 20.35 -10.51 7.93
N GLU A 132 19.95 -9.90 9.06
CA GLU A 132 20.23 -8.50 9.44
C GLU A 132 20.06 -7.51 8.28
N ALA A 133 19.05 -7.72 7.43
CA ALA A 133 18.91 -7.01 6.18
C ALA A 133 17.48 -6.52 5.96
N ASN A 134 17.35 -5.33 5.37
CA ASN A 134 16.08 -4.84 4.86
C ASN A 134 15.76 -5.56 3.55
N ILE A 135 14.69 -6.34 3.54
CA ILE A 135 14.21 -7.02 2.34
C ILE A 135 13.16 -6.12 1.70
N PRO A 136 13.41 -5.62 0.46
CA PRO A 136 12.41 -4.86 -0.26
C PRO A 136 11.27 -5.79 -0.69
N GLU A 137 10.05 -5.42 -0.33
CA GLU A 137 8.84 -6.08 -0.80
C GLU A 137 8.04 -5.14 -1.69
N LEU A 138 7.52 -5.70 -2.78
CA LEU A 138 6.71 -4.98 -3.75
C LEU A 138 5.28 -5.51 -3.69
N HIS A 139 4.37 -4.67 -3.24
CA HIS A 139 2.94 -4.96 -3.16
C HIS A 139 2.19 -4.15 -4.21
N LYS A 140 1.22 -4.77 -4.89
CA LYS A 140 0.42 -4.12 -5.93
C LYS A 140 -1.05 -4.22 -5.58
N PHE A 141 -1.69 -3.07 -5.40
CA PHE A 141 -3.11 -2.96 -5.10
C PHE A 141 -3.85 -2.33 -6.28
N ARG A 142 -5.10 -2.74 -6.45
CA ARG A 142 -5.97 -2.30 -7.54
C ARG A 142 -7.27 -1.81 -6.94
N ILE A 143 -7.67 -0.61 -7.35
CA ILE A 143 -8.86 0.05 -6.84
C ILE A 143 -9.71 0.38 -8.07
N PRO A 144 -10.65 -0.51 -8.46
CA PRO A 144 -11.60 -0.23 -9.53
C PRO A 144 -12.56 0.89 -9.11
N PHE A 145 -12.86 1.81 -10.03
CA PHE A 145 -13.84 2.87 -9.82
C PHE A 145 -14.39 3.39 -11.15
N THR A 146 -15.55 4.04 -11.11
CA THR A 146 -16.11 4.76 -12.27
C THR A 146 -15.83 6.25 -12.10
N ALA A 147 -15.29 6.88 -13.15
CA ALA A 147 -15.00 8.30 -13.21
C ALA A 147 -15.95 9.03 -14.16
N THR A 148 -16.35 10.24 -13.79
CA THR A 148 -17.01 11.19 -14.70
C THR A 148 -16.15 12.43 -14.84
N LYS A 149 -15.89 12.83 -16.09
CA LYS A 149 -15.23 14.08 -16.44
C LYS A 149 -16.23 15.23 -16.24
N ALA A 150 -15.94 16.16 -15.33
CA ALA A 150 -16.77 17.35 -15.10
C ALA A 150 -16.46 18.46 -16.11
#